data_AF-A0A2W5X736-F1
#
_entry.id   AF-A0A2W5X736-F1
#
_cell.length_a   1.000
_cell.length_b   1.000
_cell.length_c   1.000
_cell.angle_alpha   90.00
_cell.angle_beta   90.00
_cell.angle_gamma   90.00
#
_symmetry.space_group_name_H-M   'P 1'
#
loop_
_entity.id
_entity.type
_entity.pdbx_description
1 polymer ?
#
loop_
_entity_poly.entity_id
_entity_poly.type
_entity_poly.pdbx_seq_one_letter_code
_entity_poly.pdbx_strand_id
1 'polypeptide(L)'
;MRSLRVYLNGRPTGTLLETDERRNLFTFDREFVEAPNPPVLSSALLNTAKRPAAPTSTSTRILPFFANVLPEPNSDLRRYLASQVGIDRRDDMGLLRALGQDLPGAATVAYEGGKWDVPSEFDTHQAASERPLRFSLAGVQMKFSATRSSEGTYLVPETGAGGTHIIKLPEPGKPLLPENEFAMMRFAAAVGIDVPALELVTARNVSGLPERFAGFEGHAYTIERFDRGESRIHIEDFAQLLKVYPEDKYERVSFEHLLNLSYRLLGEEGLAECVRRIVFSIAIANADMHLKNWSVRYPDGRTPEFAPAYDYVCTAAFPRYDDFLALPIARTRHWKAISEETVLAAARSVRVPSHVVKKACREMISAVHTQLRIFLETSDVPDDVARVIDRQMHIVPLFATSQMSKRMALSDAEYKRRFFAELESIYGIPRSGITEGWSHHGVSVLLRPSHTGGLTAFLGPKSAPGNQTTAECSELDLLGEDEEPERAASRLSVGALRKYFPQPQKPGFY
;
A
#
# COMPACT_ATOMS: atom_id res chain seq x y z
N MET A 1 1.01 -39.99 8.00
CA MET A 1 0.97 -38.87 8.97
C MET A 1 2.06 -37.87 8.62
N ARG A 2 1.74 -36.57 8.56
CA ARG A 2 2.69 -35.50 8.18
C ARG A 2 2.90 -34.56 9.36
N SER A 3 4.14 -34.22 9.69
CA SER A 3 4.48 -33.38 10.84
C SER A 3 5.41 -32.24 10.43
N LEU A 4 5.13 -31.04 10.92
CA LEU A 4 5.92 -29.84 10.68
C LEU A 4 6.22 -29.14 12.00
N ARG A 5 7.49 -28.82 12.23
CA ARG A 5 7.94 -28.03 13.37
C ARG A 5 7.77 -26.55 13.08
N VAL A 6 7.24 -25.82 14.04
CA VAL A 6 7.02 -24.38 13.97
C VAL A 6 8.01 -23.68 14.89
N TYR A 7 8.71 -22.69 14.35
CA TYR A 7 9.60 -21.81 15.09
C TYR A 7 9.13 -20.37 14.98
N LEU A 8 9.44 -19.57 15.98
CA LEU A 8 9.22 -18.13 15.99
C LEU A 8 10.55 -17.46 16.34
N ASN A 9 11.11 -16.69 15.40
CA ASN A 9 12.47 -16.14 15.53
C ASN A 9 13.51 -17.22 15.88
N GLY A 10 13.42 -18.39 15.22
CA GLY A 10 14.32 -19.53 15.44
C GLY A 10 14.06 -20.31 16.74
N ARG A 11 13.18 -19.82 17.62
CA ARG A 11 12.81 -20.54 18.85
C ARG A 11 11.76 -21.62 18.57
N PRO A 12 11.98 -22.88 18.99
CA PRO A 12 10.96 -23.92 18.92
C PRO A 12 9.67 -23.47 19.62
N THR A 13 8.56 -23.51 18.90
CA THR A 13 7.27 -22.96 19.36
C THR A 13 6.19 -24.02 19.47
N GLY A 14 6.15 -24.98 18.55
CA GLY A 14 5.17 -26.04 18.56
C GLY A 14 5.24 -26.92 17.32
N THR A 15 4.29 -27.83 17.20
CA THR A 15 4.21 -28.79 16.10
C THR A 15 2.84 -28.74 15.45
N LEU A 16 2.82 -28.64 14.12
CA LEU A 16 1.66 -28.79 13.26
C LEU A 16 1.65 -30.22 12.72
N LEU A 17 0.57 -30.96 13.02
CA LEU A 17 0.43 -32.37 12.70
C LEU A 17 -0.81 -32.59 11.83
N GLU A 18 -0.65 -33.31 10.73
CA GLU A 18 -1.74 -33.88 9.94
C GLU A 18 -1.78 -35.40 10.10
N THR A 19 -2.86 -35.88 10.70
CA THR A 19 -3.12 -37.31 10.96
C THR A 19 -3.57 -38.05 9.69
N ASP A 20 -3.54 -39.38 9.72
CA ASP A 20 -4.00 -40.21 8.59
C ASP A 20 -5.50 -40.04 8.30
N GLU A 21 -6.28 -39.62 9.29
CA GLU A 21 -7.69 -39.25 9.15
C GLU A 21 -7.89 -37.80 8.65
N ARG A 22 -6.83 -37.14 8.18
CA ARG A 22 -6.81 -35.73 7.73
C ARG A 22 -7.27 -34.72 8.79
N ARG A 23 -7.17 -35.08 10.07
CA ARG A 23 -7.28 -34.09 11.15
C ARG A 23 -5.98 -33.32 11.27
N ASN A 24 -6.08 -32.00 11.38
CA ASN A 24 -4.94 -31.11 11.58
C ASN A 24 -4.94 -30.63 13.04
N LEU A 25 -3.77 -30.67 13.67
CA LEU A 25 -3.57 -30.31 15.07
C LEU A 25 -2.35 -29.40 15.18
N PHE A 26 -2.50 -28.28 15.87
CA PHE A 26 -1.34 -27.51 16.33
C PHE A 26 -1.25 -27.56 17.84
N THR A 27 -0.05 -27.88 18.33
CA THR A 27 0.26 -27.97 19.75
C THR A 27 1.50 -27.13 20.03
N PHE A 28 1.38 -26.18 20.97
CA PHE A 28 2.54 -25.45 21.48
C PHE A 28 3.45 -26.38 22.29
N ASP A 29 4.75 -26.12 22.24
CA ASP A 29 5.71 -26.80 23.09
C ASP A 29 5.52 -26.41 24.54
N ARG A 30 5.69 -27.37 25.44
CA ARG A 30 5.62 -27.13 26.88
C ARG A 30 6.58 -26.03 27.33
N GLU A 31 7.83 -26.07 26.86
CA GLU A 31 8.85 -25.07 27.17
C GLU A 31 8.51 -23.67 26.64
N PHE A 32 7.77 -23.59 25.52
CA PHE A 32 7.29 -22.33 24.99
C PHE A 32 6.16 -21.76 25.87
N VAL A 33 5.21 -22.61 26.28
CA VAL A 33 4.08 -22.22 27.14
C VAL A 33 4.56 -21.77 28.53
N GLU A 34 5.48 -22.53 29.14
CA GLU A 34 5.97 -22.33 30.50
C GLU A 34 6.98 -21.18 30.63
N ALA A 35 7.49 -20.66 29.51
CA ALA A 35 8.40 -19.52 29.52
C ALA A 35 7.78 -18.34 30.28
N PRO A 36 8.54 -17.54 31.05
CA PRO A 36 7.98 -16.42 31.80
C PRO A 36 7.23 -15.42 30.93
N ASN A 37 7.78 -15.09 29.76
CA ASN A 37 7.24 -14.14 28.79
C ASN A 37 7.44 -14.66 27.37
N PRO A 38 6.66 -15.66 26.91
CA PRO A 38 6.82 -16.15 25.56
C PRO A 38 6.40 -15.08 24.54
N PRO A 39 7.05 -15.03 23.37
CA PRO A 39 6.56 -14.22 22.27
C PRO A 39 5.19 -14.73 21.79
N VAL A 40 4.45 -13.88 21.10
CA VAL A 40 3.12 -14.19 20.57
C VAL A 40 3.27 -14.74 19.15
N LEU A 41 2.92 -16.02 18.96
CA LEU A 41 2.75 -16.60 17.61
C LEU A 41 1.43 -16.19 16.98
N SER A 42 0.36 -16.20 17.78
CA SER A 42 -0.90 -15.63 17.33
C SER A 42 -1.76 -15.20 18.50
N SER A 43 -2.28 -13.97 18.46
CA SER A 43 -3.23 -13.50 19.48
C SER A 43 -4.52 -14.34 19.49
N ALA A 44 -4.88 -14.93 18.34
CA ALA A 44 -6.04 -15.81 18.23
C ALA A 44 -5.84 -17.17 18.92
N LEU A 45 -4.58 -17.54 19.21
CA LEU A 45 -4.19 -18.79 19.86
C LEU A 45 -3.83 -18.59 21.35
N LEU A 46 -4.11 -17.42 21.92
CA LEU A 46 -3.95 -17.17 23.35
C LEU A 46 -5.25 -17.47 24.12
N ASN A 47 -5.11 -17.92 25.36
CA ASN A 47 -6.20 -18.05 26.31
C ASN A 47 -6.50 -16.69 26.99
N THR A 48 -7.49 -16.66 27.90
CA THR A 48 -7.90 -15.45 28.63
C THR A 48 -6.80 -14.84 29.50
N ALA A 49 -5.80 -15.62 29.90
CA ALA A 49 -4.62 -15.16 30.62
C ALA A 49 -3.49 -14.67 29.69
N LYS A 50 -3.77 -14.49 28.38
CA LYS A 50 -2.80 -14.13 27.34
C LYS A 50 -1.61 -15.11 27.24
N ARG A 51 -1.86 -16.39 27.53
CA ARG A 51 -0.89 -17.48 27.42
C ARG A 51 -1.25 -18.39 26.23
N PRO A 52 -0.29 -19.06 25.59
CA PRO A 52 -0.60 -20.01 24.53
C PRO A 52 -1.64 -21.04 25.00
N ALA A 53 -2.69 -21.23 24.20
CA ALA A 53 -3.83 -22.06 24.56
C ALA A 53 -3.55 -23.57 24.37
N ALA A 54 -4.50 -24.39 24.82
CA ALA A 54 -4.49 -25.83 24.62
C ALA A 54 -4.45 -26.21 23.12
N PRO A 55 -4.11 -27.47 22.78
CA PRO A 55 -4.03 -27.92 21.40
C PRO A 55 -5.28 -27.57 20.60
N THR A 56 -5.09 -26.96 19.43
CA THR A 56 -6.20 -26.53 18.56
C THR A 56 -6.27 -27.46 17.36
N SER A 57 -7.45 -28.00 17.10
CA SER A 57 -7.68 -28.94 16.00
C SER A 57 -8.74 -28.46 15.02
N THR A 58 -8.58 -28.87 13.77
CA THR A 58 -9.53 -28.66 12.68
C THR A 58 -9.69 -29.95 11.89
N SER A 59 -10.90 -30.18 11.39
CA SER A 59 -11.17 -31.22 10.41
C SER A 59 -10.68 -30.75 9.03
N THR A 60 -9.97 -31.61 8.30
CA THR A 60 -9.64 -31.53 6.87
C THR A 60 -8.75 -30.37 6.37
N ARG A 61 -8.66 -29.26 7.10
CA ARG A 61 -7.83 -28.10 6.76
C ARG A 61 -6.87 -27.77 7.90
N ILE A 62 -5.72 -27.17 7.60
CA ILE A 62 -4.85 -26.57 8.63
C ILE A 62 -5.56 -25.39 9.32
N LEU A 63 -5.00 -24.89 10.42
CA LEU A 63 -5.58 -23.75 11.12
C LEU A 63 -5.55 -22.47 10.24
N PRO A 64 -6.54 -21.57 10.38
CA PRO A 64 -6.57 -20.31 9.64
C PRO A 64 -5.28 -19.50 9.74
N PHE A 65 -4.59 -19.52 10.89
CA PHE A 65 -3.29 -18.88 11.05
C PHE A 65 -2.28 -19.33 9.97
N PHE A 66 -2.12 -20.65 9.82
CA PHE A 66 -1.18 -21.23 8.86
C PHE A 66 -1.69 -21.18 7.41
N ALA A 67 -3.01 -21.23 7.19
CA ALA A 67 -3.58 -21.09 5.86
C ALA A 67 -3.35 -19.68 5.28
N ASN A 68 -3.41 -18.66 6.12
CA ASN A 68 -3.30 -17.26 5.69
C ASN A 68 -1.86 -16.79 5.42
N VAL A 69 -0.84 -17.50 5.92
CA VAL A 69 0.56 -17.19 5.56
C VAL A 69 0.92 -17.67 4.15
N LEU A 70 0.14 -18.60 3.57
CA LEU A 70 0.33 -19.13 2.22
C LEU A 70 -0.27 -18.19 1.16
N PRO A 71 0.15 -18.30 -0.13
CA PRO A 71 -0.51 -17.61 -1.22
C PRO A 71 -1.98 -18.03 -1.33
N GLU A 72 -2.80 -17.15 -1.92
CA GLU A 72 -4.24 -17.40 -1.94
C GLU A 72 -4.60 -18.67 -2.74
N PRO A 73 -5.57 -19.48 -2.28
CA PRO A 73 -5.98 -20.75 -2.89
C PRO A 73 -6.19 -20.72 -4.41
N ASN A 74 -6.68 -19.60 -4.93
CA ASN A 74 -7.01 -19.41 -6.35
C ASN A 74 -6.01 -18.55 -7.12
N SER A 75 -4.94 -18.07 -6.49
CA SER A 75 -3.92 -17.22 -7.10
C SER A 75 -3.05 -17.94 -8.13
N ASP A 76 -2.57 -17.18 -9.12
CA ASP A 76 -1.57 -17.65 -10.09
C ASP A 76 -0.25 -18.00 -9.40
N LEU A 77 0.12 -17.22 -8.37
CA LEU A 77 1.30 -17.47 -7.54
C LEU A 77 1.24 -18.85 -6.88
N ARG A 78 0.11 -19.21 -6.25
CA ARG A 78 -0.04 -20.53 -5.61
C ARG A 78 0.06 -21.66 -6.61
N ARG A 79 -0.59 -21.53 -7.77
CA ARG A 79 -0.53 -22.53 -8.86
C ARG A 79 0.90 -22.72 -9.34
N TYR A 80 1.64 -21.64 -9.50
CA TYR A 80 3.05 -21.69 -9.88
C TYR A 80 3.94 -22.35 -8.83
N LEU A 81 3.85 -21.93 -7.56
CA LEU A 81 4.67 -22.53 -6.50
C LEU A 81 4.35 -24.01 -6.30
N ALA A 82 3.08 -24.40 -6.38
CA ALA A 82 2.67 -25.80 -6.30
C ALA A 82 3.24 -26.64 -7.46
N SER A 83 3.23 -26.11 -8.69
CA SER A 83 3.82 -26.80 -9.84
C SER A 83 5.34 -26.94 -9.74
N GLN A 84 6.02 -25.92 -9.20
CA GLN A 84 7.47 -25.91 -9.02
C GLN A 84 7.96 -26.98 -8.04
N VAL A 85 7.11 -27.37 -7.08
CA VAL A 85 7.44 -28.40 -6.09
C VAL A 85 6.68 -29.72 -6.30
N GLY A 86 5.91 -29.84 -7.39
CA GLY A 86 5.22 -31.07 -7.78
C GLY A 86 4.07 -31.50 -6.86
N ILE A 87 3.33 -30.57 -6.24
CA ILE A 87 2.22 -30.89 -5.32
C ILE A 87 0.87 -30.33 -5.80
N ASP A 88 -0.24 -30.89 -5.30
CA ASP A 88 -1.57 -30.31 -5.52
C ASP A 88 -1.63 -28.93 -4.85
N ARG A 89 -2.16 -27.92 -5.56
CA ARG A 89 -2.29 -26.56 -5.02
C ARG A 89 -3.11 -26.50 -3.73
N ARG A 90 -3.96 -27.48 -3.42
CA ARG A 90 -4.76 -27.57 -2.20
C ARG A 90 -4.00 -28.20 -1.03
N ASP A 91 -2.79 -28.71 -1.25
CA ASP A 91 -1.96 -29.32 -0.22
C ASP A 91 -1.24 -28.24 0.62
N ASP A 92 -1.96 -27.65 1.57
CA ASP A 92 -1.42 -26.62 2.46
C ASP A 92 -0.19 -27.10 3.26
N MET A 93 -0.18 -28.36 3.73
CA MET A 93 0.95 -28.94 4.47
C MET A 93 2.19 -29.07 3.56
N GLY A 94 2.00 -29.51 2.32
CA GLY A 94 3.06 -29.56 1.31
C GLY A 94 3.63 -28.17 1.00
N LEU A 95 2.76 -27.18 0.85
CA LEU A 95 3.16 -25.79 0.60
C LEU A 95 3.92 -25.19 1.81
N LEU A 96 3.46 -25.42 3.04
CA LEU A 96 4.18 -24.97 4.24
C LEU A 96 5.56 -25.62 4.36
N ARG A 97 5.69 -26.90 4.01
CA ARG A 97 6.99 -27.58 3.97
C ARG A 97 7.93 -26.92 2.95
N ALA A 98 7.42 -26.58 1.77
CA ALA A 98 8.21 -26.00 0.70
C ALA A 98 8.62 -24.54 0.97
N LEU A 99 7.70 -23.73 1.50
CA LEU A 99 7.83 -22.27 1.63
C LEU A 99 8.17 -21.81 3.05
N GLY A 100 8.14 -22.71 4.02
CA GLY A 100 8.18 -22.42 5.46
C GLY A 100 9.41 -21.69 5.97
N GLN A 101 10.47 -21.58 5.18
CA GLN A 101 11.70 -20.87 5.56
C GLN A 101 11.62 -19.35 5.33
N ASP A 102 10.70 -18.87 4.48
CA ASP A 102 10.49 -17.45 4.24
C ASP A 102 9.01 -17.07 4.14
N LEU A 103 8.32 -17.23 5.28
CA LEU A 103 6.94 -16.78 5.48
C LEU A 103 6.88 -15.29 5.83
N PRO A 104 5.72 -14.63 5.68
CA PRO A 104 5.49 -13.32 6.26
C PRO A 104 5.67 -13.37 7.79
N GLY A 105 6.31 -12.35 8.34
CA GLY A 105 6.68 -12.28 9.75
C GLY A 105 7.90 -13.14 10.10
N ALA A 106 7.95 -13.50 11.38
CA ALA A 106 9.05 -14.24 11.99
C ALA A 106 8.79 -15.73 12.21
N ALA A 107 7.61 -16.23 11.82
CA ALA A 107 7.30 -17.65 11.91
C ALA A 107 8.04 -18.40 10.80
N THR A 108 8.65 -19.53 11.13
CA THR A 108 9.20 -20.47 10.15
C THR A 108 8.70 -21.87 10.44
N VAL A 109 8.69 -22.67 9.39
CA VAL A 109 8.22 -24.06 9.43
C VAL A 109 9.29 -24.95 8.81
N ALA A 110 9.63 -26.02 9.52
CA ALA A 110 10.58 -27.03 9.06
C ALA A 110 9.98 -28.43 9.19
N TYR A 111 10.49 -29.36 8.38
CA TYR A 111 10.16 -30.77 8.51
C TYR A 111 11.11 -31.43 9.52
N GLU A 112 10.57 -32.06 10.55
CA GLU A 112 11.35 -32.84 11.53
C GLU A 112 11.00 -34.33 11.43
N GLY A 113 11.49 -34.99 10.37
CA GLY A 113 11.45 -36.45 10.22
C GLY A 113 10.05 -37.10 10.09
N GLY A 114 10.03 -38.42 9.83
CA GLY A 114 8.81 -39.22 9.62
C GLY A 114 8.64 -39.79 8.20
N LYS A 115 7.54 -40.49 7.95
CA LYS A 115 7.13 -40.91 6.59
C LYS A 115 6.30 -39.81 5.95
N TRP A 116 6.86 -39.16 4.94
CA TRP A 116 6.16 -38.23 4.08
C TRP A 116 6.34 -38.72 2.65
N ASP A 117 5.26 -39.14 1.98
CA ASP A 117 5.29 -39.74 0.64
C ASP A 117 5.55 -38.73 -0.50
N VAL A 118 6.12 -37.57 -0.17
CA VAL A 118 6.47 -36.48 -1.08
C VAL A 118 7.98 -36.30 -0.96
N PRO A 119 8.74 -36.23 -2.07
CA PRO A 119 10.19 -36.37 -2.10
C PRO A 119 10.87 -35.71 -0.90
N SER A 120 11.56 -36.52 -0.08
CA SER A 120 12.16 -36.09 1.19
C SER A 120 13.28 -35.06 0.99
N GLU A 121 13.80 -34.99 -0.23
CA GLU A 121 14.80 -34.04 -0.68
C GLU A 121 14.29 -33.40 -1.96
N PHE A 122 14.61 -32.11 -2.17
CA PHE A 122 14.59 -31.50 -3.49
C PHE A 122 15.72 -32.15 -4.30
N ASP A 123 15.53 -33.42 -4.64
CA ASP A 123 16.47 -34.26 -5.38
C ASP A 123 16.73 -33.55 -6.71
N THR A 124 17.95 -33.04 -6.85
CA THR A 124 18.43 -32.13 -7.91
C THR A 124 18.49 -32.76 -9.30
N HIS A 125 17.68 -33.77 -9.56
CA HIS A 125 17.73 -34.55 -10.78
C HIS A 125 16.33 -34.83 -11.34
N GLN A 126 15.58 -33.79 -11.68
CA GLN A 126 14.59 -33.86 -12.76
C GLN A 126 14.28 -32.47 -13.34
N ALA A 127 15.00 -32.14 -14.41
CA ALA A 127 14.64 -31.29 -15.55
C ALA A 127 13.45 -30.30 -15.41
N ALA A 128 13.54 -29.35 -14.47
CA ALA A 128 13.02 -28.00 -14.67
C ALA A 128 14.24 -27.07 -14.62
N SER A 129 14.44 -26.24 -15.64
CA SER A 129 15.56 -25.29 -15.74
C SER A 129 15.55 -24.21 -14.65
N GLU A 130 14.55 -24.21 -13.77
CA GLU A 130 14.36 -23.23 -12.71
C GLU A 130 14.33 -23.96 -11.35
N ARG A 131 15.18 -23.52 -10.41
CA ARG A 131 15.09 -23.97 -9.00
C ARG A 131 13.79 -23.43 -8.37
N PRO A 132 13.09 -24.21 -7.55
CA PRO A 132 11.81 -23.78 -6.97
C PRO A 132 12.00 -22.62 -5.98
N LEU A 133 11.22 -21.55 -6.15
CA LEU A 133 11.18 -20.40 -5.25
C LEU A 133 10.63 -20.80 -3.87
N ARG A 134 11.28 -20.36 -2.79
CA ARG A 134 11.03 -20.73 -1.39
C ARG A 134 10.53 -19.55 -0.55
N PHE A 135 9.59 -18.76 -1.08
CA PHE A 135 8.92 -17.70 -0.33
C PHE A 135 7.42 -17.87 -0.30
N SER A 136 6.81 -17.35 0.77
CA SER A 136 5.37 -17.18 0.83
C SER A 136 5.01 -15.70 0.94
N LEU A 137 4.19 -15.22 -0.01
CA LEU A 137 3.57 -13.91 0.05
C LEU A 137 2.08 -14.10 -0.20
N ALA A 138 1.24 -13.77 0.78
CA ALA A 138 -0.21 -13.88 0.67
C ALA A 138 -0.79 -12.86 -0.30
N GLY A 139 -1.84 -13.18 -1.06
CA GLY A 139 -2.45 -12.29 -2.06
C GLY A 139 -2.66 -12.98 -3.42
N VAL A 140 -3.36 -12.31 -4.35
CA VAL A 140 -3.62 -12.84 -5.70
C VAL A 140 -2.64 -12.37 -6.78
N GLN A 141 -2.07 -11.17 -6.63
CA GLN A 141 -1.16 -10.56 -7.61
C GLN A 141 0.20 -11.27 -7.64
N MET A 142 0.80 -11.33 -8.82
CA MET A 142 2.14 -11.85 -9.00
C MET A 142 3.19 -10.96 -8.31
N LYS A 143 3.93 -11.53 -7.36
CA LYS A 143 4.94 -10.83 -6.57
C LYS A 143 6.10 -11.72 -6.17
N PHE A 144 7.24 -11.08 -5.94
CA PHE A 144 8.52 -11.73 -5.65
C PHE A 144 9.21 -11.09 -4.45
N SER A 145 9.87 -11.91 -3.64
CA SER A 145 10.81 -11.44 -2.63
C SER A 145 12.12 -11.06 -3.31
N ALA A 146 12.66 -9.88 -3.01
CA ALA A 146 13.86 -9.35 -3.65
C ALA A 146 14.79 -8.66 -2.67
N THR A 147 16.07 -8.60 -3.03
CA THR A 147 17.07 -7.75 -2.37
C THR A 147 17.35 -6.52 -3.21
N ARG A 148 17.68 -5.41 -2.54
CA ARG A 148 18.07 -4.15 -3.20
C ARG A 148 19.59 -4.03 -3.17
N SER A 149 20.20 -3.83 -4.33
CA SER A 149 21.65 -3.63 -4.46
C SER A 149 22.05 -2.21 -4.02
N SER A 150 23.35 -1.99 -3.82
CA SER A 150 23.92 -0.66 -3.58
C SER A 150 23.71 0.31 -4.75
N GLU A 151 23.54 -0.23 -5.96
CA GLU A 151 23.31 0.53 -7.19
C GLU A 151 21.83 0.86 -7.42
N GLY A 152 20.94 0.45 -6.52
CA GLY A 152 19.49 0.70 -6.61
C GLY A 152 18.75 -0.25 -7.57
N THR A 153 19.36 -1.37 -7.95
CA THR A 153 18.70 -2.45 -8.70
C THR A 153 18.14 -3.50 -7.75
N TYR A 154 17.10 -4.20 -8.20
CA TYR A 154 16.44 -5.24 -7.42
C TYR A 154 16.71 -6.62 -8.02
N LEU A 155 17.16 -7.54 -7.17
CA LEU A 155 17.46 -8.92 -7.53
C LEU A 155 16.49 -9.85 -6.82
N VAL A 156 15.76 -10.67 -7.59
CA VAL A 156 15.04 -11.82 -7.06
C VAL A 156 16.04 -12.98 -6.89
N PRO A 157 16.28 -13.46 -5.65
CA PRO A 157 17.24 -14.54 -5.42
C PRO A 157 16.81 -15.83 -6.13
N GLU A 158 17.76 -16.67 -6.54
CA GLU A 158 17.46 -17.99 -7.15
C GLU A 158 16.60 -18.87 -6.23
N THR A 159 16.83 -18.80 -4.92
CA THR A 159 16.03 -19.52 -3.93
C THR A 159 14.68 -18.85 -3.68
N GLY A 160 14.47 -17.61 -4.17
CA GLY A 160 13.32 -16.76 -3.89
C GLY A 160 13.20 -16.29 -2.44
N ALA A 161 14.12 -16.66 -1.54
CA ALA A 161 14.00 -16.41 -0.10
C ALA A 161 14.99 -15.34 0.39
N GLY A 162 14.66 -14.68 1.50
CA GLY A 162 15.57 -13.75 2.20
C GLY A 162 15.57 -12.34 1.64
N GLY A 163 14.62 -12.00 0.76
CA GLY A 163 14.44 -10.65 0.26
C GLY A 163 13.99 -9.67 1.35
N THR A 164 14.52 -8.45 1.29
CA THR A 164 14.14 -7.30 2.12
C THR A 164 13.03 -6.45 1.48
N HIS A 165 12.69 -6.73 0.22
CA HIS A 165 11.67 -6.01 -0.53
C HIS A 165 10.70 -6.99 -1.18
N ILE A 166 9.50 -6.50 -1.48
CA ILE A 166 8.53 -7.19 -2.33
C ILE A 166 8.45 -6.40 -3.64
N ILE A 167 8.61 -7.09 -4.76
CA ILE A 167 8.37 -6.55 -6.10
C ILE A 167 7.02 -7.05 -6.58
N LYS A 168 6.18 -6.13 -7.06
CA LYS A 168 4.92 -6.42 -7.70
C LYS A 168 4.98 -6.04 -9.17
N LEU A 169 4.68 -7.02 -10.02
CA LEU A 169 4.72 -6.86 -11.46
C LEU A 169 3.38 -6.32 -11.99
N PRO A 170 3.38 -5.74 -13.21
CA PRO A 170 2.15 -5.48 -13.96
C PRO A 170 1.28 -6.74 -14.06
N GLU A 171 -0.04 -6.55 -14.04
CA GLU A 171 -1.01 -7.65 -14.15
C GLU A 171 -1.84 -7.50 -15.44
N PRO A 172 -1.99 -8.57 -16.25
CA PRO A 172 -2.85 -8.54 -17.42
C PRO A 172 -4.28 -8.11 -17.08
N GLY A 173 -4.81 -7.14 -17.84
CA GLY A 173 -6.16 -6.60 -17.62
C GLY A 173 -6.27 -5.51 -16.55
N LYS A 174 -5.16 -5.11 -15.90
CA LYS A 174 -5.10 -3.99 -14.97
C LYS A 174 -3.99 -3.02 -15.39
N PRO A 175 -4.24 -2.13 -16.38
CA PRO A 175 -3.23 -1.21 -16.87
C PRO A 175 -2.78 -0.25 -15.76
N LEU A 176 -1.49 0.06 -15.73
CA LEU A 176 -0.88 0.97 -14.76
C LEU A 176 -1.12 0.61 -13.28
N LEU A 177 -1.31 -0.69 -12.97
CA LEU A 177 -1.50 -1.16 -11.59
C LEU A 177 -0.32 -0.79 -10.68
N PRO A 178 0.96 -0.98 -11.07
CA PRO A 178 2.10 -0.53 -10.27
C PRO A 178 2.07 0.97 -9.95
N GLU A 179 1.75 1.81 -10.94
CA GLU A 179 1.67 3.26 -10.81
C GLU A 179 0.50 3.70 -9.93
N ASN A 180 -0.67 3.04 -10.08
CA ASN A 180 -1.83 3.24 -9.22
C ASN A 180 -1.47 2.95 -7.76
N GLU A 181 -0.88 1.79 -7.48
CA GLU A 181 -0.49 1.42 -6.12
C GLU A 181 0.57 2.38 -5.54
N PHE A 182 1.61 2.70 -6.32
CA PHE A 182 2.63 3.66 -5.93
C PHE A 182 2.02 5.03 -5.55
N ALA A 183 1.12 5.55 -6.39
CA ALA A 183 0.44 6.81 -6.15
C ALA A 183 -0.41 6.74 -4.86
N MET A 184 -1.25 5.71 -4.69
CA MET A 184 -2.13 5.60 -3.53
C MET A 184 -1.37 5.44 -2.22
N MET A 185 -0.26 4.70 -2.24
CA MET A 185 0.62 4.57 -1.09
C MET A 185 1.33 5.89 -0.75
N ARG A 186 1.76 6.68 -1.74
CA ARG A 186 2.28 8.04 -1.51
C ARG A 186 1.21 8.99 -0.98
N PHE A 187 -0.03 8.86 -1.44
CA PHE A 187 -1.14 9.66 -0.92
C PHE A 187 -1.44 9.31 0.54
N ALA A 188 -1.38 8.02 0.89
CA ALA A 188 -1.52 7.55 2.26
C ALA A 188 -0.47 8.19 3.19
N ALA A 189 0.79 8.22 2.76
CA ALA A 189 1.86 8.92 3.47
C ALA A 189 1.57 10.42 3.63
N ALA A 190 1.10 11.08 2.57
CA ALA A 190 0.79 12.51 2.58
C ALA A 190 -0.33 12.88 3.58
N VAL A 191 -1.30 11.98 3.80
CA VAL A 191 -2.36 12.16 4.81
C VAL A 191 -1.99 11.65 6.20
N GLY A 192 -0.73 11.21 6.40
CA GLY A 192 -0.18 10.80 7.70
C GLY A 192 -0.40 9.34 8.07
N ILE A 193 -0.74 8.46 7.12
CA ILE A 193 -0.72 7.00 7.34
C ILE A 193 0.71 6.51 7.19
N ASP A 194 1.18 5.74 8.17
CA ASP A 194 2.48 5.07 8.12
C ASP A 194 2.53 4.05 6.98
N VAL A 195 3.54 4.17 6.11
CA VAL A 195 3.77 3.29 4.96
C VAL A 195 5.27 2.95 4.86
N PRO A 196 5.64 1.77 4.37
CA PRO A 196 7.04 1.43 4.12
C PRO A 196 7.66 2.29 3.02
N ALA A 197 8.99 2.24 2.93
CA ALA A 197 9.69 2.77 1.76
C ALA A 197 9.22 2.05 0.50
N LEU A 198 9.05 2.82 -0.57
CA LEU A 198 8.47 2.35 -1.83
C LEU A 198 9.12 3.05 -3.02
N GLU A 199 9.27 2.30 -4.11
CA GLU A 199 9.81 2.82 -5.36
C GLU A 199 8.96 2.32 -6.54
N LEU A 200 8.90 3.12 -7.60
CA LEU A 200 8.41 2.71 -8.89
C LEU A 200 9.63 2.58 -9.81
N VAL A 201 9.93 1.35 -10.23
CA VAL A 201 11.16 1.05 -10.98
C VAL A 201 10.83 0.52 -12.36
N THR A 202 11.68 0.82 -13.34
CA THR A 202 11.51 0.27 -14.69
C THR A 202 11.99 -1.18 -14.75
N ALA A 203 11.51 -1.95 -15.73
CA ALA A 203 11.88 -3.36 -15.89
C ALA A 203 13.40 -3.63 -15.91
N ARG A 204 14.20 -2.71 -16.47
CA ARG A 204 15.68 -2.82 -16.49
C ARG A 204 16.34 -2.82 -15.10
N ASN A 205 15.63 -2.34 -14.08
CA ASN A 205 16.10 -2.29 -12.70
C ASN A 205 15.74 -3.55 -11.91
N VAL A 206 15.10 -4.54 -12.54
CA VAL A 206 14.70 -5.80 -11.92
C VAL A 206 15.41 -6.96 -12.63
N SER A 207 16.06 -7.84 -11.88
CA SER A 207 16.75 -9.02 -12.39
C SER A 207 16.45 -10.26 -11.54
N GLY A 208 16.80 -11.45 -12.06
CA GLY A 208 16.58 -12.73 -11.37
C GLY A 208 15.13 -13.23 -11.38
N LEU A 209 14.24 -12.60 -12.17
CA LEU A 209 12.89 -13.10 -12.36
C LEU A 209 12.92 -14.46 -13.10
N PRO A 210 11.97 -15.37 -12.79
CA PRO A 210 11.77 -16.58 -13.59
C PRO A 210 11.56 -16.24 -15.07
N GLU A 211 11.99 -17.11 -15.98
CA GLU A 211 12.05 -16.86 -17.43
C GLU A 211 10.70 -16.42 -17.98
N ARG A 212 9.62 -17.04 -17.51
CA ARG A 212 8.23 -16.69 -17.90
C ARG A 212 7.80 -15.27 -17.54
N PHE A 213 8.54 -14.60 -16.64
CA PHE A 213 8.32 -13.22 -16.20
C PHE A 213 9.47 -12.29 -16.57
N ALA A 214 10.56 -12.84 -17.11
CA ALA A 214 11.63 -12.07 -17.69
C ALA A 214 11.09 -11.31 -18.92
N GLY A 215 11.48 -10.05 -19.08
CA GLY A 215 11.06 -9.23 -20.22
C GLY A 215 9.68 -8.59 -20.09
N PHE A 216 9.12 -8.46 -18.88
CA PHE A 216 7.98 -7.57 -18.67
C PHE A 216 8.32 -6.13 -19.07
N GLU A 217 7.32 -5.37 -19.53
CA GLU A 217 7.49 -3.97 -19.92
C GLU A 217 6.87 -3.03 -18.89
N GLY A 218 7.29 -1.75 -18.92
CA GLY A 218 6.79 -0.72 -18.02
C GLY A 218 7.46 -0.73 -16.65
N HIS A 219 6.65 -0.47 -15.62
CA HIS A 219 7.12 -0.33 -14.24
C HIS A 219 6.79 -1.55 -13.38
N ALA A 220 7.60 -1.78 -12.36
CA ALA A 220 7.29 -2.62 -11.21
C ALA A 220 7.19 -1.73 -9.97
N TYR A 221 6.28 -2.08 -9.07
CA TYR A 221 6.16 -1.43 -7.77
C TYR A 221 6.98 -2.21 -6.75
N THR A 222 7.87 -1.55 -6.03
CA THR A 222 8.65 -2.15 -4.94
C THR A 222 8.22 -1.55 -3.61
N ILE A 223 8.19 -2.41 -2.59
CA ILE A 223 7.89 -2.01 -1.22
C ILE A 223 8.86 -2.71 -0.27
N GLU A 224 9.44 -1.95 0.65
CA GLU A 224 10.29 -2.49 1.71
C GLU A 224 9.46 -3.32 2.69
N ARG A 225 10.02 -4.46 3.09
CA ARG A 225 9.40 -5.36 4.03
C ARG A 225 9.57 -4.87 5.46
N PHE A 226 8.48 -4.41 6.07
CA PHE A 226 8.47 -4.01 7.48
C PHE A 226 8.57 -5.19 8.47
N ASP A 227 8.58 -6.44 7.97
CA ASP A 227 8.80 -7.66 8.74
C ASP A 227 10.25 -8.18 8.65
N ARG A 228 11.15 -7.39 8.05
CA ARG A 228 12.59 -7.67 7.90
C ARG A 228 13.40 -6.50 8.48
N GLY A 229 14.51 -6.82 9.14
CA GLY A 229 15.42 -5.87 9.79
C GLY A 229 16.65 -6.61 10.30
N GLU A 230 17.30 -6.13 11.37
CA GLU A 230 18.38 -6.87 12.07
C GLU A 230 17.92 -8.27 12.50
N SER A 231 16.64 -8.39 12.84
CA SER A 231 15.94 -9.65 13.05
C SER A 231 14.58 -9.62 12.36
N ARG A 232 13.91 -10.78 12.26
CA ARG A 232 12.55 -10.84 11.72
C ARG A 232 11.56 -10.29 12.75
N ILE A 233 10.67 -9.41 12.31
CA ILE A 233 9.57 -8.92 13.15
C ILE A 233 8.35 -9.80 12.88
N HIS A 234 7.71 -10.32 13.93
CA HIS A 234 6.52 -11.15 13.75
C HIS A 234 5.31 -10.29 13.36
N ILE A 235 4.47 -10.80 12.47
CA ILE A 235 3.28 -10.12 11.98
C ILE A 235 2.09 -11.09 11.92
N GLU A 236 0.90 -10.54 12.06
CA GLU A 236 -0.36 -11.26 11.86
C GLU A 236 -1.33 -10.37 11.07
N ASP A 237 -1.96 -10.93 10.03
CA ASP A 237 -3.08 -10.28 9.35
C ASP A 237 -4.39 -10.44 10.13
N PHE A 238 -5.39 -9.61 9.85
CA PHE A 238 -6.66 -9.63 10.58
C PHE A 238 -7.48 -10.89 10.28
N ALA A 239 -7.24 -11.59 9.17
CA ALA A 239 -7.88 -12.88 8.92
C ALA A 239 -7.32 -13.96 9.86
N GLN A 240 -6.02 -13.94 10.15
CA GLN A 240 -5.40 -14.78 11.18
C GLN A 240 -5.98 -14.48 12.56
N LEU A 241 -6.06 -13.20 12.93
CA LEU A 241 -6.59 -12.76 14.23
C LEU A 241 -8.07 -13.12 14.44
N LEU A 242 -8.89 -13.03 13.39
CA LEU A 242 -10.31 -13.36 13.41
C LEU A 242 -10.60 -14.85 13.12
N LYS A 243 -9.56 -15.67 12.89
CA LYS A 243 -9.68 -17.10 12.54
C LYS A 243 -10.50 -17.33 11.27
N VAL A 244 -10.38 -16.43 10.29
CA VAL A 244 -11.06 -16.48 9.00
C VAL A 244 -10.15 -17.15 7.97
N TYR A 245 -10.66 -18.13 7.21
CA TYR A 245 -9.89 -18.78 6.17
C TYR A 245 -9.66 -17.84 4.96
N PRO A 246 -8.59 -18.04 4.17
CA PRO A 246 -8.28 -17.16 3.04
C PRO A 246 -9.41 -16.98 2.03
N GLU A 247 -10.23 -18.01 1.77
CA GLU A 247 -11.35 -17.94 0.84
C GLU A 247 -12.50 -17.07 1.38
N ASP A 248 -12.63 -16.99 2.69
CA ASP A 248 -13.73 -16.31 3.39
C ASP A 248 -13.38 -14.85 3.71
N LYS A 249 -12.31 -14.30 3.10
CA LYS A 249 -11.77 -12.95 3.42
C LYS A 249 -12.77 -11.79 3.25
N TYR A 250 -13.87 -12.00 2.51
CA TYR A 250 -15.00 -11.05 2.39
C TYR A 250 -16.28 -11.54 3.07
N GLU A 251 -16.33 -12.78 3.53
CA GLU A 251 -17.55 -13.43 3.99
C GLU A 251 -17.76 -13.26 5.49
N ARG A 252 -18.97 -12.86 5.88
CA ARG A 252 -19.40 -12.75 7.28
C ARG A 252 -18.55 -11.82 8.15
N VAL A 253 -17.77 -10.94 7.51
CA VAL A 253 -16.89 -9.95 8.14
C VAL A 253 -17.27 -8.55 7.69
N SER A 254 -16.95 -7.56 8.50
CA SER A 254 -17.37 -6.16 8.30
C SER A 254 -16.40 -5.20 8.99
N PHE A 255 -16.46 -3.91 8.66
CA PHE A 255 -15.60 -2.91 9.31
C PHE A 255 -15.86 -2.79 10.82
N GLU A 256 -17.05 -3.15 11.31
CA GLU A 256 -17.31 -3.31 12.74
C GLU A 256 -16.36 -4.31 13.42
N HIS A 257 -16.02 -5.41 12.74
CA HIS A 257 -15.09 -6.40 13.27
C HIS A 257 -13.67 -5.82 13.39
N LEU A 258 -13.24 -5.02 12.41
CA LEU A 258 -11.95 -4.32 12.45
C LEU A 258 -11.93 -3.31 13.61
N LEU A 259 -12.97 -2.47 13.73
CA LEU A 259 -13.08 -1.50 14.83
C LEU A 259 -13.00 -2.18 16.20
N ASN A 260 -13.74 -3.28 16.38
CA ASN A 260 -13.73 -4.03 17.63
C ASN A 260 -12.37 -4.66 17.92
N LEU A 261 -11.76 -5.30 16.91
CA LEU A 261 -10.47 -5.96 17.05
C LEU A 261 -9.36 -4.96 17.35
N SER A 262 -9.28 -3.86 16.59
CA SER A 262 -8.32 -2.79 16.80
C SER A 262 -8.44 -2.18 18.19
N TYR A 263 -9.67 -1.91 18.66
CA TYR A 263 -9.86 -1.39 20.03
C TYR A 263 -9.41 -2.39 21.10
N ARG A 264 -9.74 -3.68 20.94
CA ARG A 264 -9.39 -4.72 21.92
C ARG A 264 -7.89 -5.03 21.97
N LEU A 265 -7.21 -4.97 20.83
CA LEU A 265 -5.77 -5.29 20.75
C LEU A 265 -4.88 -4.08 21.03
N LEU A 266 -5.28 -2.89 20.57
CA LEU A 266 -4.41 -1.71 20.45
C LEU A 266 -4.96 -0.48 21.19
N GLY A 267 -6.10 -0.59 21.88
CA GLY A 267 -6.71 0.51 22.62
C GLY A 267 -7.27 1.62 21.74
N GLU A 268 -7.37 2.83 22.29
CA GLU A 268 -7.96 3.99 21.60
C GLU A 268 -7.10 4.47 20.42
N GLU A 269 -5.78 4.36 20.50
CA GLU A 269 -4.87 4.76 19.43
C GLU A 269 -5.05 3.87 18.20
N GLY A 270 -5.08 2.55 18.38
CA GLY A 270 -5.39 1.65 17.27
C GLY A 270 -6.83 1.78 16.78
N LEU A 271 -7.80 2.08 17.65
CA LEU A 271 -9.15 2.40 17.17
C LEU A 271 -9.13 3.63 16.24
N ALA A 272 -8.43 4.70 16.64
CA ALA A 272 -8.30 5.90 15.81
C ALA A 272 -7.62 5.59 14.47
N GLU A 273 -6.53 4.83 14.49
CA GLU A 273 -5.80 4.45 13.27
C GLU A 273 -6.65 3.56 12.34
N CYS A 274 -7.40 2.61 12.89
CA CYS A 274 -8.34 1.81 12.12
C CYS A 274 -9.36 2.69 11.38
N VAL A 275 -9.93 3.69 12.07
CA VAL A 275 -10.87 4.64 11.47
C VAL A 275 -10.20 5.47 10.39
N ARG A 276 -8.97 5.98 10.61
CA ARG A 276 -8.22 6.72 9.59
C ARG A 276 -8.04 5.90 8.31
N ARG A 277 -7.60 4.65 8.44
CA ARG A 277 -7.41 3.74 7.30
C ARG A 277 -8.72 3.36 6.59
N ILE A 278 -9.83 3.19 7.34
CA ILE A 278 -11.16 2.97 6.74
C ILE A 278 -11.56 4.18 5.90
N VAL A 279 -11.50 5.39 6.48
CA VAL A 279 -11.86 6.63 5.79
C VAL A 279 -10.97 6.85 4.56
N PHE A 280 -9.67 6.61 4.67
CA PHE A 280 -8.76 6.74 3.55
C PHE A 280 -9.06 5.72 2.44
N SER A 281 -9.32 4.46 2.79
CA SER A 281 -9.69 3.42 1.82
C SER A 281 -10.97 3.78 1.05
N ILE A 282 -11.90 4.49 1.70
CA ILE A 282 -13.09 5.06 1.06
C ILE A 282 -12.71 6.21 0.11
N ALA A 283 -11.82 7.10 0.54
CA ALA A 283 -11.38 8.25 -0.27
C ALA A 283 -10.74 7.81 -1.59
N ILE A 284 -9.94 6.73 -1.56
CA ILE A 284 -9.26 6.20 -2.75
C ILE A 284 -10.08 5.17 -3.53
N ALA A 285 -11.37 4.98 -3.20
CA ALA A 285 -12.23 3.99 -3.84
C ALA A 285 -11.64 2.56 -3.86
N ASN A 286 -11.01 2.15 -2.75
CA ASN A 286 -10.43 0.81 -2.64
C ASN A 286 -11.52 -0.22 -2.30
N ALA A 287 -12.05 -0.87 -3.35
CA ALA A 287 -13.05 -1.93 -3.28
C ALA A 287 -12.47 -3.31 -2.95
N ASP A 288 -11.16 -3.41 -2.69
CA ASP A 288 -10.47 -4.66 -2.34
C ASP A 288 -9.80 -4.63 -0.96
N MET A 289 -10.17 -3.65 -0.11
CA MET A 289 -9.68 -3.50 1.27
C MET A 289 -10.31 -4.54 2.22
N HIS A 290 -9.81 -5.77 2.18
CA HIS A 290 -10.28 -6.91 2.99
C HIS A 290 -9.34 -7.26 4.16
N LEU A 291 -9.70 -8.24 4.99
CA LEU A 291 -8.96 -8.58 6.23
C LEU A 291 -7.46 -8.81 6.07
N LYS A 292 -6.99 -9.32 4.92
CA LYS A 292 -5.56 -9.60 4.69
C LYS A 292 -4.71 -8.36 4.38
N ASN A 293 -5.32 -7.19 4.17
CA ASN A 293 -4.62 -5.90 4.01
C ASN A 293 -4.46 -5.14 5.34
N TRP A 294 -4.88 -5.76 6.44
CA TRP A 294 -4.74 -5.22 7.79
C TRP A 294 -3.87 -6.17 8.57
N SER A 295 -2.77 -5.66 9.12
CA SER A 295 -1.87 -6.46 9.96
C SER A 295 -1.48 -5.72 11.22
N VAL A 296 -1.18 -6.49 12.25
CA VAL A 296 -0.39 -6.05 13.40
C VAL A 296 1.01 -6.64 13.31
N ARG A 297 1.98 -5.97 13.90
CA ARG A 297 3.34 -6.49 14.09
C ARG A 297 3.72 -6.48 15.56
N TYR A 298 4.71 -7.29 15.92
CA TYR A 298 5.21 -7.49 17.28
C TYR A 298 6.70 -7.19 17.34
N PRO A 299 7.12 -5.91 17.41
CA PRO A 299 8.54 -5.55 17.41
C PRO A 299 9.30 -6.12 18.62
N ASP A 300 8.66 -6.11 19.80
CA ASP A 300 9.17 -6.72 21.04
C ASP A 300 8.79 -8.20 21.19
N GLY A 301 8.17 -8.78 20.15
CA GLY A 301 7.63 -10.13 20.12
C GLY A 301 6.34 -10.34 20.92
N ARG A 302 5.72 -9.33 21.53
CA ARG A 302 4.57 -9.51 22.45
C ARG A 302 3.49 -8.44 22.34
N THR A 303 3.88 -7.18 22.25
CA THR A 303 2.98 -6.03 22.21
C THR A 303 2.63 -5.76 20.75
N PRO A 304 1.35 -5.92 20.36
CA PRO A 304 0.95 -5.63 19.00
C PRO A 304 0.92 -4.11 18.77
N GLU A 305 1.37 -3.71 17.60
CA GLU A 305 1.11 -2.39 17.02
C GLU A 305 0.59 -2.57 15.58
N PHE A 306 -0.08 -1.56 15.03
CA PHE A 306 -0.44 -1.60 13.61
C PHE A 306 0.81 -1.73 12.76
N ALA A 307 0.81 -2.68 11.82
CA ALA A 307 1.83 -2.69 10.77
C ALA A 307 1.66 -1.44 9.87
N PRO A 308 2.75 -0.96 9.25
CA PRO A 308 2.65 0.01 8.16
C PRO A 308 1.60 -0.44 7.14
N ALA A 309 0.86 0.50 6.55
CA ALA A 309 -0.14 0.16 5.54
C ALA A 309 0.53 -0.39 4.26
N TYR A 310 -0.19 -1.23 3.53
CA TYR A 310 0.24 -1.85 2.27
C TYR A 310 -1.00 -2.20 1.42
N ASP A 311 -0.78 -2.48 0.13
CA ASP A 311 -1.84 -2.87 -0.82
C ASP A 311 -2.98 -1.83 -0.96
N TYR A 312 -2.64 -0.53 -0.92
CA TYR A 312 -3.60 0.51 -1.24
C TYR A 312 -3.65 0.75 -2.74
N VAL A 313 -4.81 0.47 -3.33
CA VAL A 313 -5.05 0.57 -4.77
C VAL A 313 -6.41 1.23 -4.99
N CYS A 314 -6.47 2.16 -5.93
CA CYS A 314 -7.73 2.69 -6.42
C CYS A 314 -8.34 1.69 -7.40
N THR A 315 -9.01 0.66 -6.88
CA THR A 315 -9.51 -0.46 -7.69
C THR A 315 -10.67 -0.07 -8.59
N ALA A 316 -11.46 0.94 -8.20
CA ALA A 316 -12.54 1.49 -9.02
C ALA A 316 -12.05 2.17 -10.32
N ALA A 317 -10.74 2.33 -10.51
CA ALA A 317 -10.16 2.73 -11.79
C ALA A 317 -10.18 1.59 -12.83
N PHE A 318 -10.43 0.34 -12.42
CA PHE A 318 -10.51 -0.80 -13.34
C PHE A 318 -11.96 -1.15 -13.70
N PRO A 319 -12.26 -1.55 -14.96
CA PRO A 319 -13.63 -1.74 -15.46
C PRO A 319 -14.52 -2.74 -14.72
N ARG A 320 -13.96 -3.58 -13.85
CA ARG A 320 -14.67 -4.67 -13.14
C ARG A 320 -15.06 -4.32 -11.70
N TYR A 321 -14.65 -3.17 -11.18
CA TYR A 321 -14.94 -2.81 -9.80
C TYR A 321 -16.07 -1.78 -9.75
N ASP A 322 -17.18 -2.23 -9.18
CA ASP A 322 -18.41 -1.44 -9.02
C ASP A 322 -18.30 -0.41 -7.87
N ASP A 323 -19.36 0.39 -7.70
CA ASP A 323 -19.54 1.39 -6.63
C ASP A 323 -19.72 0.77 -5.20
N PHE A 324 -18.92 -0.25 -4.82
CA PHE A 324 -18.99 -0.93 -3.52
C PHE A 324 -17.66 -1.04 -2.76
N LEU A 325 -17.78 -1.03 -1.43
CA LEU A 325 -16.77 -1.42 -0.45
C LEU A 325 -16.49 -2.94 -0.49
N ALA A 326 -15.24 -3.31 -0.20
CA ALA A 326 -14.84 -4.70 0.04
C ALA A 326 -15.62 -5.34 1.20
N LEU A 327 -15.73 -4.62 2.31
CA LEU A 327 -16.41 -5.03 3.53
C LEU A 327 -17.59 -4.09 3.84
N PRO A 328 -18.72 -4.60 4.32
CA PRO A 328 -19.84 -3.75 4.72
C PRO A 328 -19.48 -2.91 5.95
N ILE A 329 -20.12 -1.76 6.06
CA ILE A 329 -20.16 -0.91 7.25
C ILE A 329 -21.59 -0.46 7.48
N ALA A 330 -22.09 -0.61 8.71
CA ALA A 330 -23.50 -0.41 9.05
C ALA A 330 -24.46 -1.09 8.07
N ARG A 331 -24.14 -2.34 7.68
CA ARG A 331 -24.92 -3.20 6.76
C ARG A 331 -24.99 -2.74 5.30
N THR A 332 -24.27 -1.69 4.89
CA THR A 332 -24.16 -1.28 3.49
C THR A 332 -22.76 -1.46 2.95
N ARG A 333 -22.65 -1.72 1.64
CA ARG A 333 -21.39 -1.67 0.89
C ARG A 333 -21.35 -0.50 -0.09
N HIS A 334 -22.45 0.20 -0.35
CA HIS A 334 -22.50 1.24 -1.37
C HIS A 334 -21.81 2.53 -0.91
N TRP A 335 -20.86 3.04 -1.69
CA TRP A 335 -20.14 4.29 -1.38
C TRP A 335 -21.09 5.47 -1.12
N LYS A 336 -22.15 5.60 -1.91
CA LYS A 336 -23.15 6.68 -1.82
C LYS A 336 -23.98 6.66 -0.54
N ALA A 337 -23.96 5.56 0.20
CA ALA A 337 -24.64 5.43 1.49
C ALA A 337 -23.72 5.77 2.67
N ILE A 338 -22.43 6.00 2.44
CA ILE A 338 -21.46 6.19 3.52
C ILE A 338 -21.40 7.66 3.94
N SER A 339 -21.67 7.90 5.23
CA SER A 339 -21.62 9.20 5.89
C SER A 339 -20.91 9.10 7.24
N GLU A 340 -20.61 10.23 7.89
CA GLU A 340 -20.07 10.25 9.27
C GLU A 340 -20.98 9.43 10.20
N GLU A 341 -22.31 9.58 10.07
CA GLU A 341 -23.27 8.83 10.89
C GLU A 341 -23.23 7.32 10.63
N THR A 342 -22.93 6.89 9.41
CA THR A 342 -22.76 5.47 9.06
C THR A 342 -21.57 4.87 9.82
N VAL A 343 -20.44 5.59 9.85
CA VAL A 343 -19.23 5.19 10.59
C VAL A 343 -19.50 5.17 12.10
N LEU A 344 -20.22 6.16 12.62
CA LEU A 344 -20.59 6.20 14.04
C LEU A 344 -21.60 5.11 14.43
N ALA A 345 -22.54 4.76 13.55
CA ALA A 345 -23.47 3.66 13.77
C ALA A 345 -22.72 2.32 13.87
N ALA A 346 -21.75 2.08 12.99
CA ALA A 346 -20.86 0.92 13.07
C ALA A 346 -20.14 0.88 14.43
N ALA A 347 -19.54 1.99 14.87
CA ALA A 347 -18.85 2.09 16.16
C ALA A 347 -19.77 1.76 17.36
N ARG A 348 -20.99 2.30 17.38
CA ARG A 348 -21.95 2.03 18.46
C ARG A 348 -22.38 0.56 18.51
N SER A 349 -22.52 -0.09 17.34
CA SER A 349 -22.95 -1.50 17.27
C SER A 349 -21.95 -2.45 17.95
N VAL A 350 -20.66 -2.12 17.93
CA VAL A 350 -19.59 -2.89 18.59
C VAL A 350 -19.08 -2.27 19.90
N ARG A 351 -19.81 -1.26 20.41
CA ARG A 351 -19.58 -0.62 21.71
C ARG A 351 -18.15 -0.06 21.88
N VAL A 352 -17.56 0.46 20.81
CA VAL A 352 -16.27 1.18 20.89
C VAL A 352 -16.49 2.69 21.13
N PRO A 353 -15.54 3.42 21.72
CA PRO A 353 -15.70 4.84 22.04
C PRO A 353 -16.02 5.72 20.80
N SER A 354 -17.27 6.14 20.66
CA SER A 354 -17.70 6.91 19.47
C SER A 354 -17.02 8.28 19.34
N HIS A 355 -16.53 8.87 20.44
CA HIS A 355 -15.81 10.14 20.41
C HIS A 355 -14.44 10.01 19.72
N VAL A 356 -13.72 8.90 19.95
CA VAL A 356 -12.46 8.57 19.26
C VAL A 356 -12.72 8.40 17.76
N VAL A 357 -13.75 7.62 17.41
CA VAL A 357 -14.13 7.37 16.01
C VAL A 357 -14.50 8.67 15.30
N LYS A 358 -15.33 9.50 15.93
CA LYS A 358 -15.74 10.80 15.36
C LYS A 358 -14.55 11.72 15.11
N LYS A 359 -13.64 11.81 16.08
CA LYS A 359 -12.43 12.64 15.97
C LYS A 359 -11.54 12.17 14.83
N ALA A 360 -11.16 10.89 14.83
CA ALA A 360 -10.30 10.31 13.80
C ALA A 360 -10.91 10.39 12.39
N CYS A 361 -12.23 10.19 12.27
CA CYS A 361 -12.95 10.31 11.01
C CYS A 361 -12.84 11.73 10.44
N ARG A 362 -13.10 12.75 11.25
CA ARG A 362 -13.02 14.16 10.83
C ARG A 362 -11.61 14.61 10.53
N GLU A 363 -10.63 14.18 11.34
CA GLU A 363 -9.20 14.45 11.10
C GLU A 363 -8.78 13.91 9.73
N MET A 364 -9.13 12.66 9.43
CA MET A 364 -8.77 12.05 8.14
C MET A 364 -9.51 12.69 6.96
N ILE A 365 -10.81 13.00 7.09
CA ILE A 365 -11.55 13.75 6.05
C ILE A 365 -10.86 15.09 5.76
N SER A 366 -10.46 15.81 6.81
CA SER A 366 -9.75 17.08 6.67
C SER A 366 -8.38 16.89 6.00
N ALA A 367 -7.63 15.86 6.37
CA ALA A 367 -6.32 15.55 5.79
C ALA A 367 -6.42 15.22 4.31
N VAL A 368 -7.39 14.36 3.93
CA VAL A 368 -7.69 14.01 2.53
C VAL A 368 -8.00 15.28 1.72
N HIS A 369 -8.94 16.11 2.15
CA HIS A 369 -9.28 17.35 1.43
C HIS A 369 -8.10 18.31 1.28
N THR A 370 -7.29 18.45 2.34
CA THR A 370 -6.12 19.34 2.33
C THR A 370 -5.05 18.85 1.37
N GLN A 371 -4.77 17.55 1.37
CA GLN A 371 -3.67 16.97 0.61
C GLN A 371 -4.06 16.61 -0.82
N LEU A 372 -5.33 16.31 -1.11
CA LEU A 372 -5.75 15.79 -2.41
C LEU A 372 -5.33 16.69 -3.56
N ARG A 373 -5.61 18.01 -3.46
CA ARG A 373 -5.25 18.95 -4.53
C ARG A 373 -3.74 18.99 -4.76
N ILE A 374 -2.97 19.12 -3.69
CA ILE A 374 -1.50 19.14 -3.75
C ILE A 374 -0.99 17.83 -4.35
N PHE A 375 -1.54 16.71 -3.92
CA PHE A 375 -1.15 15.38 -4.35
C PHE A 375 -1.40 15.18 -5.86
N LEU A 376 -2.60 15.52 -6.35
CA LEU A 376 -2.95 15.42 -7.77
C LEU A 376 -2.14 16.39 -8.65
N GLU A 377 -1.72 17.54 -8.13
CA GLU A 377 -0.91 18.52 -8.88
C GLU A 377 0.59 18.17 -8.92
N THR A 378 1.11 17.44 -7.93
CA THR A 378 2.55 17.24 -7.74
C THR A 378 3.03 15.79 -7.91
N SER A 379 2.11 14.85 -8.11
CA SER A 379 2.43 13.42 -8.22
C SER A 379 2.02 12.87 -9.58
N ASP A 380 2.78 11.90 -10.07
CA ASP A 380 2.46 11.16 -11.31
C ASP A 380 1.34 10.15 -11.05
N VAL A 381 0.11 10.65 -10.92
CA VAL A 381 -1.10 9.83 -10.74
C VAL A 381 -1.69 9.51 -12.10
N PRO A 382 -2.01 8.24 -12.43
CA PRO A 382 -2.72 7.92 -13.65
C PRO A 382 -4.06 8.67 -13.78
N ASP A 383 -4.39 9.18 -14.96
CA ASP A 383 -5.58 10.02 -15.18
C ASP A 383 -6.89 9.37 -14.74
N ASP A 384 -7.06 8.06 -14.98
CA ASP A 384 -8.24 7.31 -14.53
C ASP A 384 -8.35 7.27 -13.01
N VAL A 385 -7.23 7.10 -12.32
CA VAL A 385 -7.15 7.09 -10.85
C VAL A 385 -7.50 8.48 -10.31
N ALA A 386 -6.90 9.54 -10.87
CA ALA A 386 -7.19 10.92 -10.48
C ALA A 386 -8.68 11.26 -10.63
N ARG A 387 -9.30 10.91 -11.76
CA ARG A 387 -10.73 11.09 -12.00
C ARG A 387 -11.61 10.36 -10.99
N VAL A 388 -11.25 9.12 -10.64
CA VAL A 388 -12.02 8.33 -9.67
C VAL A 388 -11.97 8.97 -8.29
N ILE A 389 -10.80 9.38 -7.82
CA ILE A 389 -10.64 9.98 -6.48
C ILE A 389 -11.36 11.33 -6.41
N ASP A 390 -11.24 12.16 -7.44
CA ASP A 390 -11.99 13.41 -7.52
C ASP A 390 -13.51 13.15 -7.48
N ARG A 391 -14.00 12.17 -8.25
CA ARG A 391 -15.40 11.75 -8.20
C ARG A 391 -15.81 11.29 -6.79
N GLN A 392 -14.97 10.53 -6.07
CA GLN A 392 -15.27 10.09 -4.69
C GLN A 392 -15.59 11.25 -3.76
N MET A 393 -14.87 12.36 -3.88
CA MET A 393 -15.09 13.55 -3.04
C MET A 393 -16.49 14.15 -3.21
N HIS A 394 -17.12 13.90 -4.37
CA HIS A 394 -18.43 14.43 -4.72
C HIS A 394 -19.57 13.43 -4.48
N ILE A 395 -19.35 12.13 -4.69
CA ILE A 395 -20.43 11.13 -4.62
C ILE A 395 -20.60 10.48 -3.24
N VAL A 396 -19.60 10.54 -2.38
CA VAL A 396 -19.63 9.92 -1.04
C VAL A 396 -20.04 10.97 -0.01
N PRO A 397 -21.19 10.82 0.66
CA PRO A 397 -21.66 11.79 1.65
C PRO A 397 -20.65 12.04 2.79
N LEU A 398 -19.77 11.09 3.08
CA LEU A 398 -18.68 11.21 4.05
C LEU A 398 -17.73 12.39 3.76
N PHE A 399 -17.45 12.66 2.48
CA PHE A 399 -16.55 13.75 2.06
C PHE A 399 -17.29 15.03 1.65
N ALA A 400 -18.61 14.93 1.45
CA ALA A 400 -19.48 16.04 1.09
C ALA A 400 -19.76 16.95 2.31
N THR A 401 -18.79 17.76 2.74
CA THR A 401 -18.97 18.69 3.86
C THR A 401 -19.35 20.09 3.39
N SER A 402 -20.61 20.49 3.66
CA SER A 402 -21.18 21.82 3.38
C SER A 402 -20.46 23.02 4.05
N GLN A 403 -19.57 22.76 5.03
CA GLN A 403 -18.77 23.77 5.71
C GLN A 403 -17.30 23.82 5.25
N MET A 404 -16.73 22.72 4.73
CA MET A 404 -15.35 22.74 4.20
C MET A 404 -15.29 23.43 2.84
N SER A 405 -16.30 23.29 1.99
CA SER A 405 -16.36 24.07 0.74
C SER A 405 -16.33 25.58 0.97
N LYS A 406 -16.94 26.08 2.08
CA LYS A 406 -16.86 27.51 2.45
C LYS A 406 -15.49 27.90 3.00
N ARG A 407 -14.86 27.05 3.83
CA ARG A 407 -13.52 27.33 4.40
C ARG A 407 -12.39 27.16 3.38
N MET A 408 -12.48 26.19 2.46
CA MET A 408 -11.54 26.02 1.34
C MET A 408 -11.72 27.13 0.30
N ALA A 409 -12.95 27.55 -0.01
CA ALA A 409 -13.16 28.73 -0.86
C ALA A 409 -12.58 30.00 -0.22
N LEU A 410 -12.64 30.13 1.11
CA LEU A 410 -12.00 31.22 1.86
C LEU A 410 -10.47 31.12 1.86
N SER A 411 -9.89 29.92 2.04
CA SER A 411 -8.44 29.73 2.00
C SER A 411 -7.87 29.92 0.60
N ASP A 412 -8.59 29.50 -0.45
CA ASP A 412 -8.22 29.79 -1.85
C ASP A 412 -8.31 31.28 -2.16
N ALA A 413 -9.31 31.98 -1.62
CA ALA A 413 -9.43 33.43 -1.78
C ALA A 413 -8.37 34.22 -0.99
N GLU A 414 -7.92 33.71 0.16
CA GLU A 414 -6.80 34.28 0.93
C GLU A 414 -5.44 33.95 0.30
N TYR A 415 -5.26 32.73 -0.18
CA TYR A 415 -4.05 32.30 -0.88
C TYR A 415 -3.89 33.08 -2.19
N LYS A 416 -4.95 33.17 -3.02
CA LYS A 416 -4.97 34.02 -4.21
C LYS A 416 -4.69 35.48 -3.86
N ARG A 417 -5.30 36.03 -2.80
CA ARG A 417 -5.02 37.41 -2.37
C ARG A 417 -3.56 37.63 -2.00
N ARG A 418 -2.94 36.70 -1.26
CA ARG A 418 -1.51 36.79 -0.89
C ARG A 418 -0.60 36.68 -2.11
N PHE A 419 -0.84 35.69 -2.96
CA PHE A 419 -0.08 35.48 -4.19
C PHE A 419 -0.12 36.70 -5.13
N PHE A 420 -1.31 37.26 -5.37
CA PHE A 420 -1.45 38.44 -6.23
C PHE A 420 -0.92 39.72 -5.58
N ALA A 421 -1.05 39.89 -4.27
CA ALA A 421 -0.46 41.04 -3.57
C ALA A 421 1.08 41.01 -3.60
N GLU A 422 1.69 39.82 -3.60
CA GLU A 422 3.15 39.67 -3.74
C GLU A 422 3.61 39.89 -5.18
N LEU A 423 2.86 39.44 -6.19
CA LEU A 423 3.16 39.73 -7.60
C LEU A 423 3.09 41.24 -7.89
N GLU A 424 2.10 41.93 -7.34
CA GLU A 424 1.94 43.38 -7.46
C GLU A 424 3.06 44.12 -6.70
N SER A 425 3.45 43.64 -5.51
CA SER A 425 4.50 44.25 -4.70
C SER A 425 5.92 44.03 -5.23
N ILE A 426 6.21 42.88 -5.86
CA ILE A 426 7.56 42.50 -6.27
C ILE A 426 7.81 42.85 -7.74
N TYR A 427 6.79 42.70 -8.59
CA TYR A 427 6.90 42.85 -10.04
C TYR A 427 6.05 43.98 -10.60
N GLY A 428 5.32 44.71 -9.75
CA GLY A 428 4.51 45.86 -10.17
C GLY A 428 3.32 45.51 -11.07
N ILE A 429 2.90 44.23 -11.10
CA ILE A 429 1.81 43.74 -11.95
C ILE A 429 0.48 43.91 -11.19
N PRO A 430 -0.36 44.89 -11.56
CA PRO A 430 -1.60 45.13 -10.85
C PRO A 430 -2.61 44.02 -11.14
N ARG A 431 -3.43 43.67 -10.13
CA ARG A 431 -4.48 42.65 -10.26
C ARG A 431 -5.47 42.93 -11.40
N SER A 432 -5.65 44.20 -11.77
CA SER A 432 -6.49 44.66 -12.89
C SER A 432 -5.92 44.36 -14.28
N GLY A 433 -4.62 44.05 -14.40
CA GLY A 433 -3.97 43.66 -15.66
C GLY A 433 -4.05 42.17 -15.98
N ILE A 434 -4.58 41.37 -15.05
CA ILE A 434 -4.76 39.93 -15.20
C ILE A 434 -6.25 39.70 -15.47
N THR A 435 -6.65 39.67 -16.74
CA THR A 435 -7.99 39.21 -17.11
C THR A 435 -8.08 37.71 -16.83
N GLU A 436 -9.19 37.28 -16.21
CA GLU A 436 -9.42 35.89 -15.82
C GLU A 436 -9.15 34.94 -17.00
N GLY A 437 -8.04 34.23 -16.91
CA GLY A 437 -7.55 33.29 -17.90
C GLY A 437 -6.73 32.21 -17.19
N TRP A 438 -7.45 31.39 -16.42
CA TRP A 438 -7.00 30.07 -15.98
C TRP A 438 -6.49 29.24 -17.17
N SER A 439 -5.54 28.32 -16.95
CA SER A 439 -5.47 27.10 -17.76
C SER A 439 -5.23 25.87 -16.89
N HIS A 440 -6.30 25.09 -16.78
CA HIS A 440 -6.31 23.64 -16.70
C HIS A 440 -6.13 23.12 -18.15
N HIS A 441 -5.43 22.00 -18.38
CA HIS A 441 -5.17 21.37 -19.70
C HIS A 441 -4.11 22.04 -20.63
N GLY A 442 -2.81 21.74 -20.45
CA GLY A 442 -1.87 21.63 -21.58
C GLY A 442 -1.33 22.91 -22.26
N VAL A 443 -1.31 24.07 -21.60
CA VAL A 443 -0.66 25.30 -22.12
C VAL A 443 0.77 25.42 -21.61
N SER A 444 1.73 25.72 -22.50
CA SER A 444 3.14 25.96 -22.15
C SER A 444 3.50 27.43 -22.37
N VAL A 445 4.24 28.03 -21.44
CA VAL A 445 4.87 29.35 -21.63
C VAL A 445 6.25 29.11 -22.22
N LEU A 446 6.46 29.54 -23.46
CA LEU A 446 7.78 29.46 -24.12
C LEU A 446 8.42 30.85 -24.13
N LEU A 447 9.66 30.92 -23.63
CA LEU A 447 10.49 32.11 -23.64
C LEU A 447 11.58 31.94 -24.71
N ARG A 448 11.66 32.83 -25.70
CA ARG A 448 12.75 32.82 -26.71
C ARG A 448 13.47 34.17 -26.77
N PRO A 449 14.78 34.19 -27.10
CA PRO A 449 15.49 35.41 -27.45
C PRO A 449 15.01 35.93 -28.82
N SER A 450 14.67 37.20 -28.92
CA SER A 450 14.35 37.86 -30.18
C SER A 450 15.63 38.27 -30.94
N HIS A 451 15.55 38.41 -32.27
CA HIS A 451 16.65 38.90 -33.11
C HIS A 451 17.04 40.36 -32.84
N THR A 452 16.34 41.06 -31.96
CA THR A 452 16.59 42.45 -31.54
C THR A 452 16.98 42.57 -30.06
N GLY A 453 17.22 41.47 -29.35
CA GLY A 453 17.79 41.49 -28.00
C GLY A 453 16.81 41.54 -26.83
N GLY A 454 15.54 41.17 -27.02
CA GLY A 454 14.52 41.06 -25.96
C GLY A 454 13.99 39.62 -25.75
N LEU A 455 13.29 39.38 -24.64
CA LEU A 455 12.68 38.10 -24.27
C LEU A 455 11.16 38.17 -24.49
N THR A 456 10.63 37.34 -25.40
CA THR A 456 9.19 37.33 -25.74
C THR A 456 8.51 36.08 -25.16
N ALA A 457 7.34 36.23 -24.55
CA ALA A 457 6.53 35.14 -23.99
C ALA A 457 5.37 34.76 -24.92
N PHE A 458 5.22 33.46 -25.21
CA PHE A 458 4.12 32.92 -26.02
C PHE A 458 3.20 32.00 -25.20
N LEU A 459 1.90 32.01 -25.50
CA LEU A 459 0.87 31.16 -24.87
C LEU A 459 0.12 30.34 -25.93
N GLY A 460 0.20 29.00 -25.87
CA GLY A 460 -0.56 28.09 -26.75
C GLY A 460 -0.53 26.60 -26.34
N PRO A 461 -1.41 25.74 -26.92
CA PRO A 461 -1.57 24.33 -26.54
C PRO A 461 -0.51 23.39 -27.15
N LYS A 462 -0.24 22.25 -26.50
CA LYS A 462 0.87 21.32 -26.78
C LYS A 462 0.54 20.26 -27.87
N SER A 463 1.11 20.37 -29.07
CA SER A 463 1.25 19.22 -29.99
C SER A 463 2.49 19.32 -30.90
N ALA A 464 3.43 18.38 -30.68
CA ALA A 464 4.44 17.70 -31.55
C ALA A 464 5.12 18.39 -32.78
N PRO A 465 6.26 17.87 -33.28
CA PRO A 465 7.29 18.62 -34.01
C PRO A 465 7.01 18.80 -35.51
N GLY A 466 7.35 19.98 -36.04
CA GLY A 466 7.48 20.24 -37.48
C GLY A 466 6.43 21.20 -38.05
N ASN A 467 6.90 22.36 -38.52
CA ASN A 467 6.25 23.30 -39.45
C ASN A 467 4.72 23.47 -39.39
N GLN A 468 4.24 24.57 -38.79
CA GLN A 468 3.33 25.51 -39.47
C GLN A 468 3.08 26.80 -38.66
N THR A 469 3.44 27.91 -39.31
CA THR A 469 2.85 29.27 -39.34
C THR A 469 2.01 29.79 -38.17
N THR A 470 2.60 30.80 -37.50
CA THR A 470 2.01 32.08 -37.08
C THR A 470 0.52 32.30 -37.38
N ALA A 471 -0.33 32.18 -36.36
CA ALA A 471 -1.54 33.00 -36.23
C ALA A 471 -2.01 32.97 -34.76
N GLU A 472 -2.17 34.17 -34.21
CA GLU A 472 -2.83 34.50 -32.93
C GLU A 472 -2.10 34.14 -31.63
N CYS A 473 -1.00 34.84 -31.36
CA CYS A 473 -0.51 35.10 -30.00
C CYS A 473 -0.37 36.62 -29.83
N SER A 474 -0.95 37.19 -28.77
CA SER A 474 -0.82 38.61 -28.43
C SER A 474 0.49 38.88 -27.69
N GLU A 475 1.30 39.81 -28.21
CA GLU A 475 2.56 40.28 -27.60
C GLU A 475 2.32 41.13 -26.35
N LEU A 476 3.15 40.92 -25.32
CA LEU A 476 3.28 41.78 -24.15
C LEU A 476 4.76 42.10 -23.94
N ASP A 477 5.13 43.37 -24.12
CA ASP A 477 6.49 43.87 -23.88
C ASP A 477 6.75 44.00 -22.38
N LEU A 478 7.81 43.36 -21.89
CA LEU A 478 8.16 43.30 -20.46
C LEU A 478 9.50 43.94 -20.08
N LEU A 479 10.12 44.78 -20.92
CA LEU A 479 11.41 45.41 -20.59
C LEU A 479 11.47 46.89 -21.00
N GLY A 480 12.10 47.71 -20.14
CA GLY A 480 12.60 49.04 -20.47
C GLY A 480 14.05 48.96 -20.97
N GLU A 481 14.45 49.90 -21.83
CA GLU A 481 15.55 49.78 -22.81
C GLU A 481 17.00 49.57 -22.31
N ASP A 482 17.28 49.51 -20.99
CA ASP A 482 18.66 49.59 -20.48
C ASP A 482 19.07 48.55 -19.41
N GLU A 483 18.53 47.31 -19.44
CA GLU A 483 19.00 46.23 -18.54
C GLU A 483 19.60 45.03 -19.32
N GLU A 484 20.83 44.62 -18.96
CA GLU A 484 21.49 43.45 -19.56
C GLU A 484 20.74 42.13 -19.23
N PRO A 485 20.56 41.22 -20.21
CA PRO A 485 19.80 39.97 -20.06
C PRO A 485 20.29 39.04 -18.93
N GLU A 486 21.60 39.04 -18.63
CA GLU A 486 22.17 38.20 -17.56
C GLU A 486 21.81 38.72 -16.16
N ARG A 487 21.62 40.04 -16.00
CA ARG A 487 21.09 40.62 -14.76
C ARG A 487 19.60 40.35 -14.59
N ALA A 488 18.81 40.41 -15.66
CA ALA A 488 17.39 40.04 -15.64
C ALA A 488 17.19 38.54 -15.32
N ALA A 489 18.01 37.66 -15.89
CA ALA A 489 18.01 36.23 -15.57
C ALA A 489 18.44 35.93 -14.11
N SER A 490 19.29 36.77 -13.51
CA SER A 490 19.64 36.64 -12.09
C SER A 490 18.52 37.07 -11.12
N ARG A 491 17.60 37.97 -11.53
CA ARG A 491 16.35 38.27 -10.78
C ARG A 491 15.38 37.08 -10.82
N LEU A 492 15.34 36.36 -11.94
CA LEU A 492 14.69 35.06 -12.06
C LEU A 492 15.67 33.91 -11.77
N SER A 493 16.54 34.07 -10.76
CA SER A 493 17.32 32.91 -10.33
C SER A 493 16.37 31.85 -9.78
N VAL A 494 16.61 30.60 -10.17
CA VAL A 494 16.00 29.39 -9.62
C VAL A 494 16.09 29.34 -8.08
N GLY A 495 16.94 30.17 -7.46
CA GLY A 495 17.02 30.39 -6.02
C GLY A 495 15.79 31.05 -5.37
N ALA A 496 15.03 31.88 -6.07
CA ALA A 496 13.82 32.51 -5.50
C ALA A 496 12.65 31.52 -5.37
N LEU A 497 12.55 30.56 -6.28
CA LEU A 497 11.56 29.47 -6.24
C LEU A 497 11.94 28.34 -5.26
N ARG A 498 13.23 28.21 -4.88
CA ARG A 498 13.70 27.24 -3.86
C ARG A 498 13.13 27.49 -2.46
N LYS A 499 12.64 28.69 -2.16
CA LYS A 499 11.99 29.00 -0.88
C LYS A 499 10.60 28.34 -0.74
N TYR A 500 10.01 27.90 -1.85
CA TYR A 500 8.68 27.28 -1.92
C TYR A 500 8.72 25.76 -2.12
N PHE A 501 9.89 25.16 -2.27
CA PHE A 501 10.10 23.71 -2.35
C PHE A 501 11.27 23.28 -1.45
N PRO A 502 11.06 22.86 -0.19
CA PRO A 502 12.13 22.27 0.60
C PRO A 502 12.54 20.91 0.00
N GLN A 503 13.84 20.67 -0.15
CA GLN A 503 14.38 19.32 -0.39
C GLN A 503 14.04 18.43 0.83
N PRO A 504 13.73 17.14 0.64
CA PRO A 504 13.75 16.20 1.76
C PRO A 504 15.16 16.16 2.34
N GLN A 505 15.29 16.40 3.65
CA GLN A 505 16.55 16.20 4.34
C GLN A 505 16.97 14.73 4.16
N LYS A 506 18.20 14.49 3.67
CA LYS A 506 18.82 13.18 3.76
C LYS A 506 18.87 12.77 5.24
N PRO A 507 18.47 11.55 5.63
CA PRO A 507 18.75 11.07 6.97
C PRO A 507 20.28 10.94 7.11
N GLY A 508 20.85 11.73 8.02
CA GLY A 508 22.22 11.56 8.48
C GLY A 508 22.28 10.33 9.38
N PHE A 509 23.23 9.46 9.10
CA PHE A 509 23.68 8.40 10.00
C PHE A 509 24.08 9.01 11.35
N TYR A 510 23.45 8.54 12.43
CA TYR A 510 24.07 8.24 13.73
C TYR A 510 23.28 7.14 14.43
#